data_AF-A0A1B6H1K7-F1
#
_entry.id   AF-A0A1B6H1K7-F1
#
_cell.length_a   1.000
_cell.length_b   1.000
_cell.length_c   1.000
_cell.angle_alpha   90.00
_cell.angle_beta   90.00
_cell.angle_gamma   90.00
#
_symmetry.space_group_name_H-M   'P 1'
#
loop_
_entity.id
_entity.type
_entity.pdbx_description
1 polymer ?
#
loop_
_entity_poly.entity_id
_entity_poly.type
_entity_poly.pdbx_seq_one_letter_code
_entity_poly.pdbx_strand_id
1 'polypeptide(L)'
;KEIERMVQIIHRKFSSIQMQLKQSTCEAVMILRSRFLDARRKRRNFSKQASEILNEYFYSHLSNPYPSEEAKEELARKCGITVSQVSNWFGNKRIRYKKNIGKAQEEANLYAAKKAAGASPYSGTATPMMSPAPNQDSLG
;
A
#
# COMPACT_ATOMS: atom_id res chain seq x y z
N LYS A 1 -2.32 48.08 47.44
CA LYS A 1 -1.59 48.51 46.22
C LYS A 1 -0.56 47.47 45.74
N GLU A 2 0.52 47.19 46.47
CA GLU A 2 1.55 46.24 45.99
C GLU A 2 1.12 44.77 46.08
N ILE A 3 0.49 44.38 47.19
CA ILE A 3 -0.07 43.04 47.39
C ILE A 3 -1.11 42.70 46.30
N GLU A 4 -2.01 43.62 45.98
CA GLU A 4 -3.02 43.42 44.91
C GLU A 4 -2.36 43.23 43.54
N ARG A 5 -1.28 43.97 43.24
CA ARG A 5 -0.50 43.80 42.01
C ARG A 5 0.16 42.41 41.97
N MET A 6 0.71 41.94 43.08
CA MET A 6 1.26 40.59 43.18
C MET A 6 0.19 39.51 42.99
N VAL A 7 -0.99 39.66 43.59
CA VAL A 7 -2.12 38.73 43.42
C VAL A 7 -2.56 38.67 41.95
N GLN A 8 -2.64 39.80 41.25
CA GLN A 8 -2.95 39.82 39.82
C GLN A 8 -1.89 39.10 38.97
N ILE A 9 -0.60 39.26 39.31
CA ILE A 9 0.49 38.54 38.63
C ILE A 9 0.36 37.03 38.86
N ILE A 10 0.06 36.62 40.10
CA ILE A 10 -0.15 35.21 40.46
C ILE A 10 -1.32 34.64 39.67
N HIS A 11 -2.46 35.32 39.63
CA HIS A 11 -3.62 34.87 38.84
C HIS A 11 -3.31 34.72 37.36
N ARG A 12 -2.58 35.68 36.76
CA ARG A 12 -2.16 35.58 35.34
C ARG A 12 -1.24 34.40 35.09
N LYS A 13 -0.25 34.19 35.97
CA LYS A 13 0.65 33.04 35.88
C LYS A 13 -0.11 31.72 36.05
N PHE A 14 -1.03 31.66 37.01
CA PHE A 14 -1.88 30.49 37.23
C PHE A 14 -2.72 30.16 35.99
N SER A 15 -3.41 31.16 35.40
CA SER A 15 -4.17 30.96 34.17
C SER A 15 -3.30 30.51 32.99
N SER A 16 -2.08 31.05 32.87
CA SER A 16 -1.13 30.64 31.83
C SER A 16 -0.71 29.17 32.01
N ILE A 17 -0.36 28.77 33.24
CA ILE A 17 0.00 27.39 33.57
C ILE A 17 -1.19 26.45 33.29
N GLN A 18 -2.41 26.84 33.70
CA GLN A 18 -3.61 26.06 33.39
C GLN A 18 -3.82 25.89 31.88
N MET A 19 -3.60 26.94 31.09
CA MET A 19 -3.73 26.88 29.63
C MET A 19 -2.68 25.96 29.01
N GLN A 20 -1.42 26.07 29.44
CA GLN A 20 -0.34 25.21 28.96
C GLN A 20 -0.57 23.73 29.28
N LEU A 21 -1.05 23.43 30.50
CA LEU A 21 -1.40 22.07 30.89
C LEU A 21 -2.53 21.50 30.03
N LYS A 22 -3.58 22.29 29.77
CA LYS A 22 -4.68 21.91 28.86
C LYS A 22 -4.18 21.65 27.43
N GLN A 23 -3.33 22.53 26.92
CA GLN A 23 -2.76 22.40 25.58
C GLN A 23 -1.91 21.13 25.45
N SER A 24 -0.96 20.92 26.37
CA SER A 24 -0.09 19.74 26.38
C SER A 24 -0.90 18.44 26.52
N THR A 25 -1.95 18.45 27.35
CA THR A 25 -2.85 17.30 27.48
C THR A 25 -3.61 17.03 26.17
N CYS A 26 -4.14 18.07 25.52
CA CYS A 26 -4.85 17.94 24.25
C CYS A 26 -3.92 17.37 23.16
N GLU A 27 -2.69 17.88 23.07
CA GLU A 27 -1.69 17.38 22.14
C GLU A 27 -1.35 15.90 22.40
N ALA A 28 -1.11 15.54 23.66
CA ALA A 28 -0.84 14.15 24.04
C ALA A 28 -2.02 13.23 23.65
N VAL A 29 -3.25 13.65 23.91
CA VAL A 29 -4.47 12.92 23.53
C VAL A 29 -4.58 12.80 22.01
N MET A 30 -4.31 13.85 21.25
CA MET A 30 -4.34 13.82 19.78
C MET A 30 -3.27 12.89 19.21
N ILE A 31 -2.05 12.91 19.75
CA ILE A 31 -0.97 12.00 19.37
C ILE A 31 -1.36 10.55 19.67
N LEU A 32 -1.89 10.28 20.86
CA LEU A 32 -2.34 8.95 21.25
C LEU A 32 -3.47 8.46 20.34
N ARG A 33 -4.44 9.32 20.02
CA ARG A 33 -5.52 9.03 19.08
C ARG A 33 -4.99 8.69 17.69
N SER A 34 -4.04 9.48 17.17
CA SER A 34 -3.40 9.18 15.87
C SER A 34 -2.73 7.82 15.91
N ARG A 35 -1.87 7.56 16.90
CA ARG A 35 -1.16 6.28 17.07
C ARG A 35 -2.12 5.10 17.17
N PHE A 36 -3.22 5.25 17.91
CA PHE A 36 -4.25 4.23 18.02
C PHE A 36 -4.95 3.96 16.68
N LEU A 37 -5.34 5.01 15.95
CA LEU A 37 -5.97 4.88 14.62
C LEU A 37 -5.00 4.31 13.57
N ASP A 38 -3.72 4.68 13.65
CA ASP A 38 -2.64 4.14 12.83
C ASP A 38 -2.40 2.66 13.14
N ALA A 39 -2.37 2.27 14.41
CA ALA A 39 -2.22 0.88 14.83
C ALA A 39 -3.43 0.01 14.44
N ARG A 40 -4.64 0.58 14.52
CA ARG A 40 -5.88 -0.08 14.05
C ARG A 40 -5.89 -0.25 12.53
N ARG A 41 -5.24 0.65 11.79
CA ARG A 41 -4.93 0.44 10.37
C ARG A 41 -3.86 -0.64 10.26
N LYS A 42 -4.29 -1.90 10.27
CA LYS A 42 -3.45 -3.06 9.94
C LYS A 42 -2.78 -2.78 8.58
N ARG A 43 -1.50 -2.38 8.58
CA ARG A 43 -0.71 -2.29 7.35
C ARG A 43 -0.60 -3.69 6.78
N ARG A 44 -1.51 -4.04 5.88
CA ARG A 44 -1.41 -5.26 5.11
C ARG A 44 -0.49 -4.94 3.95
N ASN A 45 0.68 -5.57 3.95
CA ASN A 45 1.48 -5.67 2.74
C ASN A 45 0.61 -6.31 1.65
N PHE A 46 0.82 -5.90 0.41
CA PHE A 46 0.20 -6.59 -0.71
C PHE A 46 0.64 -8.05 -0.73
N SER A 47 -0.20 -8.93 -1.28
CA SER A 47 0.19 -10.32 -1.52
C SER A 47 1.45 -10.36 -2.38
N LYS A 48 2.21 -11.46 -2.30
CA LYS A 48 3.40 -11.66 -3.13
C LYS A 48 3.03 -11.55 -4.62
N GLN A 49 1.93 -12.19 -5.01
CA GLN A 49 1.39 -12.13 -6.37
C GLN A 49 1.05 -10.71 -6.83
N ALA A 50 0.31 -9.94 -6.02
CA ALA A 50 -0.02 -8.54 -6.35
C ALA A 50 1.26 -7.70 -6.50
N SER A 51 2.24 -7.91 -5.62
CA SER A 51 3.53 -7.22 -5.70
C SER A 51 4.31 -7.59 -6.95
N GLU A 52 4.30 -8.86 -7.36
CA GLU A 52 4.94 -9.32 -8.61
C GLU A 52 4.29 -8.69 -9.84
N ILE A 53 2.96 -8.69 -9.94
CA ILE A 53 2.22 -8.09 -11.06
C ILE A 53 2.53 -6.58 -11.19
N LEU A 54 2.49 -5.85 -10.07
CA LEU A 54 2.78 -4.41 -10.07
C LEU A 54 4.24 -4.11 -10.44
N ASN A 55 5.19 -4.90 -9.94
CA ASN A 55 6.61 -4.76 -10.29
C ASN A 55 6.85 -5.10 -11.77
N GLU A 56 6.26 -6.18 -12.28
CA GLU A 56 6.39 -6.58 -13.67
C GLU A 56 5.94 -5.44 -14.61
N TYR A 57 4.76 -4.87 -14.37
CA TYR A 57 4.28 -3.72 -15.14
C TYR A 57 5.22 -2.52 -15.02
N PHE A 58 5.67 -2.20 -13.81
CA PHE A 58 6.58 -1.07 -13.58
C PHE A 58 7.89 -1.23 -14.34
N TYR A 59 8.51 -2.41 -14.27
CA TYR A 59 9.80 -2.66 -14.92
C TYR A 59 9.66 -2.80 -16.44
N SER A 60 8.52 -3.28 -16.95
CA SER A 60 8.26 -3.30 -18.40
C SER A 60 7.99 -1.91 -18.98
N HIS A 61 7.65 -0.92 -18.16
CA HIS A 61 7.37 0.46 -18.54
C HIS A 61 8.32 1.47 -17.86
N LEU A 62 9.58 1.11 -17.64
CA LEU A 62 10.55 1.99 -16.95
C LEU A 62 10.73 3.36 -17.60
N SER A 63 10.59 3.44 -18.93
CA SER A 63 10.67 4.71 -19.66
C SER A 63 9.52 5.65 -19.32
N ASN A 64 8.33 5.11 -19.04
CA ASN A 64 7.13 5.85 -18.68
C ASN A 64 6.25 5.09 -17.66
N PRO A 65 6.62 5.07 -16.35
CA PRO A 65 5.94 4.27 -15.33
C PRO A 65 4.70 4.98 -14.77
N TYR A 66 3.82 5.39 -15.68
CA TYR A 66 2.55 6.07 -15.42
C TYR A 66 1.42 5.30 -16.11
N PRO A 67 0.79 4.31 -15.44
CA PRO A 67 -0.32 3.59 -16.02
C PRO A 67 -1.49 4.53 -16.32
N SER A 68 -2.15 4.33 -17.48
CA SER A 68 -3.43 4.95 -17.81
C SER A 68 -4.52 4.54 -16.81
N GLU A 69 -5.67 5.21 -16.84
CA GLU A 69 -6.76 4.88 -15.91
C GLU A 69 -7.26 3.44 -16.10
N GLU A 70 -7.47 3.04 -17.35
CA GLU A 70 -7.81 1.66 -17.73
C GLU A 70 -6.75 0.65 -17.24
N ALA A 71 -5.45 0.96 -17.40
CA ALA A 71 -4.39 0.09 -16.92
C ALA A 71 -4.40 -0.05 -15.39
N LYS A 72 -4.74 1.01 -14.65
CA LYS A 72 -4.87 0.93 -13.18
C LYS A 72 -6.07 0.09 -12.77
N GLU A 73 -7.20 0.19 -13.47
CA GLU A 73 -8.38 -0.64 -13.22
C GLU A 73 -8.06 -2.12 -13.42
N GLU A 74 -7.37 -2.46 -14.51
CA GLU A 74 -6.97 -3.83 -14.80
C GLU A 74 -5.96 -4.38 -13.77
N LEU A 75 -4.98 -3.56 -13.37
CA LEU A 75 -4.02 -3.92 -12.31
C LEU A 75 -4.74 -4.12 -10.96
N ALA A 76 -5.68 -3.24 -10.62
CA ALA A 76 -6.49 -3.33 -9.40
C ALA A 76 -7.28 -4.65 -9.36
N ARG A 77 -7.95 -5.00 -10.47
CA ARG A 77 -8.68 -6.26 -10.64
C ARG A 77 -7.77 -7.47 -10.50
N LYS A 78 -6.63 -7.49 -11.20
CA LYS A 78 -5.65 -8.59 -11.15
C LYS A 78 -5.02 -8.78 -9.77
N CYS A 79 -4.79 -7.69 -9.05
CA CYS A 79 -4.12 -7.71 -7.74
C CYS A 79 -5.09 -7.87 -6.57
N GLY A 80 -6.41 -7.75 -6.81
CA GLY A 80 -7.42 -7.75 -5.75
C GLY A 80 -7.30 -6.56 -4.78
N ILE A 81 -6.90 -5.39 -5.30
CA ILE A 81 -6.71 -4.14 -4.53
C ILE A 81 -7.48 -3.00 -5.20
N THR A 82 -7.60 -1.85 -4.55
CA THR A 82 -8.30 -0.69 -5.12
C THR A 82 -7.43 0.09 -6.10
N VAL A 83 -8.05 0.80 -7.05
CA VAL A 83 -7.37 1.71 -7.99
C VAL A 83 -6.54 2.78 -7.27
N SER A 84 -7.03 3.27 -6.12
CA SER A 84 -6.28 4.19 -5.26
C SER A 84 -5.01 3.55 -4.68
N GLN A 85 -5.07 2.28 -4.26
CA GLN A 85 -3.90 1.54 -3.80
C GLN A 85 -2.86 1.34 -4.91
N VAL A 86 -3.30 1.05 -6.15
CA VAL A 86 -2.43 1.00 -7.34
C VAL A 86 -1.76 2.35 -7.56
N SER A 87 -2.54 3.44 -7.61
CA SER A 87 -2.03 4.81 -7.81
C SER A 87 -0.97 5.19 -6.78
N ASN A 88 -1.25 4.94 -5.50
CA ASN A 88 -0.32 5.19 -4.40
C ASN A 88 0.93 4.33 -4.50
N TRP A 89 0.79 3.06 -4.91
CA TRP A 89 1.94 2.17 -5.07
C TRP A 89 2.89 2.66 -6.17
N PHE A 90 2.36 3.05 -7.34
CA PHE A 90 3.17 3.57 -8.44
C PHE A 90 3.87 4.89 -8.07
N GLY A 91 3.16 5.80 -7.39
CA GLY A 91 3.77 7.04 -6.87
C GLY A 91 4.95 6.73 -5.93
N ASN A 92 4.73 5.85 -4.95
CA ASN A 92 5.77 5.46 -4.00
C ASN A 92 6.91 4.65 -4.64
N LYS A 93 6.63 3.81 -5.65
CA LYS A 93 7.64 3.03 -6.35
C LYS A 93 8.56 3.94 -7.17
N ARG A 94 8.02 4.94 -7.89
CA ARG A 94 8.83 5.95 -8.62
C ARG A 94 9.77 6.73 -7.70
N ILE A 95 9.27 7.21 -6.56
CA ILE A 95 10.10 7.94 -5.58
C ILE A 95 11.24 7.06 -5.07
N ARG A 96 10.96 5.80 -4.73
CA ARG A 96 11.98 4.84 -4.27
C ARG A 96 12.99 4.51 -5.36
N TYR A 97 12.53 4.32 -6.60
CA TYR A 97 13.39 4.06 -7.76
C TYR A 97 14.38 5.21 -7.98
N LYS A 98 13.89 6.46 -8.00
CA LYS A 98 14.73 7.66 -8.19
C LYS A 98 15.73 7.88 -7.05
N LYS A 99 15.34 7.55 -5.81
CA LYS A 99 16.23 7.72 -4.64
C LYS A 99 17.35 6.68 -4.57
N ASN A 100 17.14 5.48 -5.11
CA ASN A 100 18.06 4.34 -4.95
C ASN A 100 18.36 3.66 -6.30
N ILE A 101 18.87 4.42 -7.27
CA ILE A 101 19.04 3.96 -8.66
C ILE A 101 19.87 2.66 -8.75
N GLY A 102 20.98 2.53 -8.00
CA GLY A 102 21.83 1.33 -8.04
C GLY A 102 21.10 0.03 -7.66
N LYS A 103 20.39 0.01 -6.53
CA LYS A 103 19.59 -1.14 -6.11
C LYS A 103 18.38 -1.38 -7.02
N ALA A 104 17.81 -0.30 -7.54
CA ALA A 104 16.64 -0.39 -8.41
C ALA A 104 16.98 -0.93 -9.80
N GLN A 105 18.20 -0.69 -10.29
CA GLN A 105 18.71 -1.25 -11.54
C GLN A 105 18.95 -2.75 -11.43
N GLU A 106 19.46 -3.23 -10.30
CA GLU A 106 19.59 -4.67 -10.02
C GLU A 106 18.22 -5.37 -10.03
N GLU A 107 17.22 -4.78 -9.35
CA GLU A 107 15.85 -5.28 -9.40
C GLU A 107 15.29 -5.28 -10.84
N ALA A 108 15.51 -4.21 -11.61
CA ALA A 108 15.08 -4.14 -13.00
C ALA A 108 15.71 -5.24 -13.87
N ASN A 109 17.02 -5.48 -13.70
CA ASN A 109 17.74 -6.52 -14.41
C ASN A 109 17.21 -7.93 -14.07
N LEU A 110 16.86 -8.19 -12.80
CA LEU A 110 16.24 -9.44 -12.38
C LEU A 110 14.87 -9.67 -13.06
N TYR A 111 14.02 -8.64 -13.13
CA TYR A 111 12.73 -8.74 -13.81
C TYR A 111 12.88 -8.90 -15.33
N ALA A 112 13.86 -8.22 -15.94
CA ALA A 112 14.19 -8.40 -17.36
C ALA A 112 14.67 -9.84 -17.64
N ALA A 113 15.52 -10.40 -16.78
CA ALA A 113 16.00 -11.78 -16.88
C ALA A 113 14.86 -12.80 -16.70
N LYS A 114 13.95 -12.58 -15.74
CA LYS A 114 12.76 -13.43 -15.53
C LYS A 114 11.83 -13.42 -16.75
N LYS A 115 11.69 -12.26 -17.41
CA LYS A 115 10.92 -12.12 -18.66
C LYS A 115 11.60 -12.85 -19.82
N ALA A 116 12.92 -12.76 -19.93
CA ALA A 116 13.70 -13.46 -20.97
C ALA A 116 13.72 -14.99 -20.76
N ALA A 117 13.66 -15.46 -19.52
CA ALA A 117 13.63 -16.87 -19.16
C ALA A 117 12.26 -17.55 -19.32
N GLY A 118 11.23 -16.87 -19.86
CA GLY A 118 9.98 -17.49 -20.27
C GLY A 118 9.06 -17.98 -19.13
N ALA A 119 9.06 -17.32 -17.98
CA ALA A 119 8.20 -17.73 -16.86
C ALA A 119 6.79 -17.10 -16.94
N SER A 120 5.85 -17.80 -17.60
CA SER A 120 4.42 -17.71 -17.27
C SER A 120 4.11 -18.76 -16.20
N PRO A 121 3.73 -18.40 -14.96
CA PRO A 121 3.15 -19.36 -14.03
C PRO A 121 1.62 -19.42 -14.13
N TYR A 122 0.99 -18.75 -15.11
CA TYR A 122 -0.46 -18.86 -15.31
C TYR A 122 -0.77 -19.84 -16.45
N SER A 123 -0.40 -21.09 -16.25
CA SER A 123 -1.17 -22.20 -16.82
C SER A 123 -2.28 -22.48 -15.82
N GLY A 124 -3.51 -22.15 -16.19
CA GLY A 124 -4.69 -22.56 -15.43
C GLY A 124 -4.61 -24.05 -15.10
N THR A 125 -5.08 -24.39 -13.91
CA THR A 125 -5.38 -25.76 -13.53
C THR A 125 -6.34 -26.34 -14.56
N ALA A 126 -5.82 -27.08 -15.54
CA ALA A 126 -6.60 -27.98 -16.35
C ALA A 126 -7.12 -29.07 -15.41
N THR A 127 -8.37 -28.95 -15.00
CA THR A 127 -9.15 -30.09 -14.50
C THR A 127 -9.05 -31.21 -15.54
N PRO A 128 -8.62 -32.42 -15.18
CA PRO A 128 -8.62 -33.52 -16.13
C PRO A 128 -10.07 -33.85 -16.47
N MET A 129 -10.44 -33.61 -17.73
CA MET A 129 -11.70 -34.04 -18.30
C MET A 129 -11.75 -35.58 -18.20
N MET A 130 -12.67 -36.10 -17.41
CA MET A 130 -13.03 -37.51 -17.45
C MET A 130 -13.86 -37.73 -18.71
N SER A 131 -13.36 -38.58 -19.61
CA SER A 131 -14.05 -39.01 -20.83
C SER A 131 -15.39 -39.69 -20.51
N PRO A 132 -16.44 -39.51 -21.33
CA PRO A 132 -17.68 -40.24 -21.16
C PRO A 132 -17.54 -41.67 -21.70
N ALA A 133 -18.03 -42.64 -20.93
CA ALA A 133 -18.18 -44.03 -21.34
C ALA A 133 -19.32 -44.18 -22.38
N PRO A 134 -19.26 -45.13 -23.32
CA PRO A 134 -20.35 -45.39 -24.24
C PRO A 134 -21.43 -46.26 -23.57
N ASN A 135 -22.68 -45.79 -23.60
CA ASN A 135 -23.84 -46.61 -23.26
C ASN A 135 -24.04 -47.66 -24.36
N GLN A 136 -24.13 -48.94 -23.97
CA GLN A 136 -24.61 -49.99 -24.86
C GLN A 136 -26.13 -49.95 -24.92
N ASP A 137 -26.65 -49.89 -26.14
CA ASP A 137 -28.06 -50.09 -26.49
C ASP A 137 -28.54 -51.47 -26.01
N SER A 138 -29.65 -51.47 -25.27
CA SER A 138 -30.50 -52.66 -25.07
C SER A 138 -31.57 -52.68 -26.16
N LEU A 139 -31.50 -53.69 -27.02
CA LEU A 139 -32.60 -54.16 -27.86
C LEU A 139 -32.85 -55.63 -27.51
N GLY A 140 -34.08 -55.95 -27.10
CA GLY A 140 -34.57 -57.32 -26.89
C GLY A 140 -35.19 -57.56 -25.54
#